data_AF-A0A3A8YK01-F1
#
_entry.id   AF-A0A3A8YK01-F1
#
_cell.length_a   1.000
_cell.length_b   1.000
_cell.length_c   1.000
_cell.angle_alpha   90.00
_cell.angle_beta   90.00
_cell.angle_gamma   90.00
#
_symmetry.space_group_name_H-M   'P 1'
#
loop_
_entity.id
_entity.type
_entity.pdbx_description
1 polymer ?
#
loop_
_entity_poly.entity_id
_entity_poly.type
_entity_poly.pdbx_seq_one_letter_code
_entity_poly.pdbx_strand_id
1 'polypeptide(L)'
;MKHKHFNRLLSMLLVVATLFGLMAVPASAASLENSGTVTIQQAGFGKYLGITKGNSIGGGYWKYTSNDGLTGTAYCVNHGLKGVSPSKSLTVQPYNRSPQTMGVFAGGYPNRTLEQFKELHQDDVRGVNALTEDEYKYATQLAIWASCGQLSVPGTSFTANCASVRLG
;
A
#
# COMPACT_ATOMS: atom_id res chain seq x y z
N MET A 1 7.53 -54.61 -14.77
CA MET A 1 8.31 -53.41 -15.18
C MET A 1 7.50 -52.11 -15.24
N LYS A 2 6.16 -52.12 -15.46
CA LYS A 2 5.33 -50.90 -15.62
C LYS A 2 5.33 -49.93 -14.42
N HIS A 3 5.28 -50.43 -13.17
CA HIS A 3 5.30 -49.57 -11.97
C HIS A 3 6.58 -48.74 -11.80
N LYS A 4 7.73 -49.28 -12.22
CA LYS A 4 9.03 -48.60 -12.06
C LYS A 4 9.17 -47.41 -13.00
N HIS A 5 8.58 -47.49 -14.20
CA HIS A 5 8.53 -46.39 -15.15
C HIS A 5 7.52 -45.30 -14.74
N PHE A 6 6.37 -45.71 -14.20
CA PHE A 6 5.35 -44.77 -13.71
C PHE A 6 5.87 -43.90 -12.56
N ASN A 7 6.52 -44.50 -11.55
CA ASN A 7 7.11 -43.74 -10.45
C ASN A 7 8.23 -42.80 -10.91
N ARG A 8 9.00 -43.19 -11.93
CA ARG A 8 10.05 -42.35 -12.52
C ARG A 8 9.49 -41.14 -13.25
N LEU A 9 8.37 -41.32 -13.96
CA LEU A 9 7.65 -40.26 -14.66
C LEU A 9 7.00 -39.30 -13.66
N LEU A 10 6.36 -39.82 -12.60
CA LEU A 10 5.75 -39.00 -11.55
C LEU A 10 6.80 -38.16 -10.80
N SER A 11 7.95 -38.75 -10.49
CA SER A 11 9.06 -38.04 -9.83
C SER A 11 9.64 -36.94 -10.72
N MET A 12 9.81 -37.20 -12.02
CA MET A 12 10.21 -36.18 -13.01
C MET A 12 9.19 -35.04 -13.12
N LEU A 13 7.88 -35.35 -13.12
CA LEU A 13 6.82 -34.34 -13.16
C LEU A 13 6.84 -33.43 -11.93
N LEU A 14 7.06 -34.01 -10.74
CA LEU A 14 7.12 -33.26 -9.48
C LEU A 14 8.30 -32.29 -9.45
N VAL A 15 9.48 -32.74 -9.92
CA VAL A 15 10.68 -31.90 -10.04
C VAL A 15 10.43 -30.73 -10.99
N VAL A 16 9.83 -31.01 -12.15
CA VAL A 16 9.47 -29.98 -13.14
C VAL A 16 8.47 -28.98 -12.55
N ALA A 17 7.43 -29.45 -11.84
CA ALA A 17 6.46 -28.57 -11.17
C ALA A 17 7.12 -27.67 -10.11
N THR A 18 8.07 -28.18 -9.32
CA THR A 18 8.82 -27.37 -8.36
C THR A 18 9.76 -26.36 -9.03
N LEU A 19 10.38 -26.71 -10.15
CA LEU A 19 11.21 -25.78 -10.93
C LEU A 19 10.38 -24.65 -11.54
N PHE A 20 9.17 -24.94 -12.02
CA PHE A 20 8.24 -23.90 -12.47
C PHE A 20 7.70 -23.05 -11.31
N GLY A 21 7.50 -23.63 -10.12
CA GLY A 21 7.15 -22.87 -8.91
C GLY A 21 8.25 -21.91 -8.43
N LEU A 22 9.52 -22.22 -8.73
CA LEU A 22 10.67 -21.36 -8.45
C LEU A 22 10.92 -20.29 -9.53
N MET A 23 10.28 -20.42 -10.70
CA MET A 23 10.24 -19.38 -11.74
C MET A 23 9.24 -18.27 -11.36
N ALA A 24 9.22 -17.86 -10.09
CA ALA A 24 8.61 -16.60 -9.72
C ALA A 24 9.40 -15.51 -10.43
N VAL A 25 8.78 -14.88 -11.43
CA VAL A 25 9.38 -13.73 -12.12
C VAL A 25 9.74 -12.72 -11.03
N PRO A 26 11.01 -12.29 -10.90
CA PRO A 26 11.34 -11.26 -9.92
C PRO A 26 10.44 -10.06 -10.21
N ALA A 27 9.74 -9.58 -9.19
CA ALA A 27 8.95 -8.37 -9.29
C ALA A 27 9.92 -7.19 -9.52
N SER A 28 10.17 -6.86 -10.79
CA SER A 28 10.94 -5.68 -11.17
C SER A 28 10.16 -4.44 -10.74
N ALA A 29 10.69 -3.71 -9.76
CA ALA A 29 10.17 -2.40 -9.38
C ALA A 29 10.63 -1.36 -10.41
N ALA A 30 9.69 -0.61 -10.98
CA ALA A 30 10.04 0.58 -11.76
C ALA A 30 10.71 1.60 -10.82
N SER A 31 11.94 2.03 -11.14
CA SER A 31 12.64 3.05 -10.35
C SER A 31 12.41 4.44 -10.93
N LEU A 32 12.27 5.42 -10.05
CA LEU A 32 12.30 6.84 -10.41
C LEU A 32 13.72 7.42 -10.40
N GLU A 33 14.77 6.61 -10.26
CA GLU A 33 16.16 7.09 -10.16
C GLU A 33 16.59 7.91 -11.37
N ASN A 34 16.08 7.57 -12.57
CA ASN A 34 16.36 8.30 -13.80
C ASN A 34 15.33 9.41 -14.10
N SER A 35 14.22 9.45 -13.35
CA SER A 35 13.16 10.43 -13.54
C SER A 35 13.35 11.63 -12.62
N GLY A 36 13.66 12.79 -13.20
CA GLY A 36 13.91 14.01 -12.43
C GLY A 36 12.65 14.64 -11.83
N THR A 37 11.48 14.42 -12.43
CA THR A 37 10.24 15.09 -12.00
C THR A 37 8.98 14.24 -12.16
N VAL A 38 7.94 14.57 -11.39
CA VAL A 38 6.61 13.96 -11.46
C VAL A 38 5.50 15.02 -11.43
N THR A 39 4.38 14.72 -12.07
CA THR A 39 3.10 15.37 -11.81
C THR A 39 2.23 14.46 -10.94
N ILE A 40 1.38 15.03 -10.09
CA ILE A 40 0.52 14.27 -9.18
C ILE A 40 -0.94 14.64 -9.41
N GLN A 41 -1.79 13.63 -9.55
CA GLN A 41 -3.23 13.81 -9.77
C GLN A 41 -4.02 13.01 -8.74
N GLN A 42 -5.12 13.58 -8.25
CA GLN A 42 -6.00 12.85 -7.35
C GLN A 42 -6.72 11.77 -8.16
N ALA A 43 -6.57 10.52 -7.75
CA ALA A 43 -7.24 9.40 -8.40
C ALA A 43 -8.52 9.00 -7.66
N GLY A 44 -8.65 9.36 -6.37
CA GLY A 44 -9.93 9.34 -5.68
C GLY A 44 -9.83 9.75 -4.21
N PHE A 45 -10.92 9.55 -3.48
CA PHE A 45 -11.11 10.07 -2.12
C PHE A 45 -12.11 9.23 -1.33
N GLY A 46 -11.77 8.92 -0.08
CA GLY A 46 -12.62 8.20 0.86
C GLY A 46 -12.86 8.99 2.15
N LYS A 47 -13.96 8.70 2.83
CA LYS A 47 -14.31 9.30 4.14
C LYS A 47 -15.09 8.29 4.98
N TYR A 48 -14.42 7.22 5.40
CA TYR A 48 -15.07 6.07 6.06
C TYR A 48 -15.01 6.12 7.59
N LEU A 49 -13.98 6.72 8.19
CA LEU A 49 -13.81 6.74 9.64
C LEU A 49 -14.24 8.07 10.28
N GLY A 50 -14.88 7.95 11.44
CA GLY A 50 -15.14 9.07 12.34
C GLY A 50 -13.91 9.46 13.15
N ILE A 51 -13.86 10.72 13.60
CA ILE A 51 -12.91 11.20 14.61
C ILE A 51 -13.66 11.65 15.86
N THR A 52 -12.94 11.64 16.99
CA THR A 52 -13.48 11.91 18.34
C THR A 52 -14.15 13.29 18.46
N LYS A 53 -13.78 14.25 17.59
CA LYS A 53 -14.39 15.60 17.52
C LYS A 53 -15.68 15.65 16.69
N GLY A 54 -16.34 14.52 16.42
CA GLY A 54 -17.65 14.45 15.75
C GLY A 54 -17.64 14.63 14.23
N ASN A 55 -16.46 14.78 13.61
CA ASN A 55 -16.31 14.83 12.15
C ASN A 55 -15.84 13.48 11.60
N SER A 56 -15.90 13.27 10.29
CA SER A 56 -15.23 12.12 9.64
C SER A 56 -13.92 12.59 8.98
N ILE A 57 -12.91 11.72 8.95
CA ILE A 57 -11.61 12.02 8.34
C ILE A 57 -11.57 11.59 6.87
N GLY A 58 -11.24 12.54 6.00
CA GLY A 58 -11.09 12.30 4.57
C GLY A 58 -9.67 11.88 4.21
N GLY A 59 -9.53 11.00 3.23
CA GLY A 59 -8.24 10.52 2.73
C GLY A 59 -8.27 10.40 1.21
N GLY A 60 -7.38 11.13 0.54
CA GLY A 60 -7.21 11.04 -0.91
C GLY A 60 -6.18 9.98 -1.28
N TYR A 61 -6.39 9.29 -2.39
CA TYR A 61 -5.35 8.50 -3.04
C TYR A 61 -4.98 9.17 -4.36
N TRP A 62 -3.69 9.16 -4.68
CA TRP A 62 -3.12 9.95 -5.77
C TRP A 62 -2.38 9.03 -6.73
N LYS A 63 -2.19 9.51 -7.95
CA LYS A 63 -1.30 8.90 -8.94
C LYS A 63 -0.23 9.90 -9.31
N TYR A 64 0.99 9.41 -9.50
CA TYR A 64 2.05 10.19 -10.11
C TYR A 64 2.27 9.75 -11.55
N THR A 65 2.72 10.69 -12.38
CA THR A 65 3.27 10.43 -13.72
C THR A 65 4.62 11.14 -13.80
N SER A 66 5.69 10.38 -14.02
CA SER A 66 7.03 10.92 -14.22
C SER A 66 7.20 11.57 -15.60
N ASN A 67 8.24 12.38 -15.75
CA ASN A 67 8.62 12.92 -17.06
C ASN A 67 8.97 11.86 -18.11
N ASP A 68 9.28 10.63 -17.68
CA ASP A 68 9.61 9.50 -18.56
C ASP A 68 8.41 8.57 -18.80
N GLY A 69 7.21 8.97 -18.35
CA GLY A 69 5.96 8.24 -18.57
C GLY A 69 5.67 7.13 -17.55
N LEU A 70 6.58 6.87 -16.59
CA LEU A 70 6.29 5.94 -15.48
C LEU A 70 5.13 6.47 -14.65
N THR A 71 4.19 5.59 -14.32
CA THR A 71 3.05 5.91 -13.46
C THR A 71 3.03 5.03 -12.23
N GLY A 72 2.48 5.54 -11.15
CA GLY A 72 2.30 4.78 -9.93
C GLY A 72 1.39 5.49 -8.93
N THR A 73 1.21 4.87 -7.77
CA THR A 73 0.39 5.43 -6.69
C THR A 73 1.23 6.36 -5.80
N ALA A 74 0.60 7.42 -5.33
CA ALA A 74 1.15 8.37 -4.37
C ALA A 74 0.16 8.63 -3.23
N TYR A 75 0.72 8.99 -2.08
CA TYR A 75 -0.04 9.33 -0.87
C TYR A 75 0.46 10.62 -0.25
N CYS A 76 -0.46 11.37 0.36
CA CYS A 76 -0.12 12.55 1.11
C CYS A 76 0.59 12.16 2.40
N VAL A 77 1.82 12.61 2.61
CA VAL A 77 2.55 12.35 3.86
C VAL A 77 2.29 13.39 4.95
N ASN A 78 1.70 14.54 4.59
CA ASN A 78 1.36 15.63 5.51
C ASN A 78 -0.15 15.85 5.50
N HIS A 79 -0.80 15.55 6.61
CA HIS A 79 -2.23 15.74 6.83
C HIS A 79 -2.57 17.23 6.94
N GLY A 80 -3.74 17.62 6.43
CA GLY A 80 -4.27 19.00 6.53
C GLY A 80 -3.69 20.00 5.52
N LEU A 81 -2.68 19.62 4.72
CA LEU A 81 -2.21 20.44 3.62
C LEU A 81 -3.09 20.25 2.38
N LYS A 82 -3.23 21.32 1.58
CA LYS A 82 -3.90 21.24 0.28
C LYS A 82 -3.11 20.32 -0.66
N GLY A 83 -3.83 19.56 -1.48
CA GLY A 83 -3.25 18.75 -2.54
C GLY A 83 -2.43 19.59 -3.52
N VAL A 84 -1.48 18.94 -4.18
CA VAL A 84 -0.65 19.58 -5.20
C VAL A 84 -1.48 19.80 -6.47
N SER A 85 -1.26 20.92 -7.16
CA SER A 85 -1.90 21.17 -8.47
C SER A 85 -1.53 20.06 -9.47
N PRO A 86 -2.48 19.49 -10.24
CA PRO A 86 -2.23 18.49 -11.27
C PRO A 86 -1.19 18.88 -12.32
N SER A 87 -1.05 20.18 -12.60
CA SER A 87 -0.11 20.73 -13.57
C SER A 87 1.27 21.04 -12.99
N LYS A 88 1.46 20.91 -11.68
CA LYS A 88 2.74 21.24 -11.04
C LYS A 88 3.71 20.07 -11.20
N SER A 89 4.82 20.33 -11.88
CA SER A 89 5.97 19.43 -11.90
C SER A 89 6.72 19.52 -10.57
N LEU A 90 6.94 18.37 -9.94
CA LEU A 90 7.64 18.22 -8.67
C LEU A 90 8.93 17.44 -8.88
N THR A 91 10.05 17.96 -8.39
CA THR A 91 11.31 17.22 -8.37
C THR A 91 11.19 16.02 -7.43
N VAL A 92 11.58 14.84 -7.92
CA VAL A 92 11.64 13.63 -7.09
C VAL A 92 12.67 13.85 -5.99
N GLN A 93 12.30 13.56 -4.75
CA GLN A 93 13.20 13.69 -3.60
C GLN A 93 13.49 12.31 -3.02
N PRO A 94 14.70 12.09 -2.49
CA PRO A 94 14.99 10.88 -1.73
C PRO A 94 14.01 10.71 -0.57
N TYR A 95 13.69 9.45 -0.28
CA TYR A 95 12.84 9.11 0.84
C TYR A 95 13.47 9.54 2.17
N ASN A 96 12.69 10.19 3.03
CA ASN A 96 13.16 10.73 4.31
C ASN A 96 12.20 10.46 5.48
N ARG A 97 11.34 9.43 5.38
CA ARG A 97 10.40 9.06 6.44
C ARG A 97 10.97 7.90 7.28
N SER A 98 10.29 7.58 8.38
CA SER A 98 10.75 6.57 9.32
C SER A 98 10.60 5.14 8.75
N PRO A 99 11.37 4.16 9.23
CA PRO A 99 11.19 2.76 8.86
C PRO A 99 9.76 2.26 9.07
N GLN A 100 9.05 2.76 10.09
CA GLN A 100 7.64 2.44 10.34
C GLN A 100 6.76 2.91 9.18
N THR A 101 6.95 4.14 8.70
CA THR A 101 6.23 4.65 7.52
C THR A 101 6.59 3.86 6.26
N MET A 102 7.84 3.41 6.12
CA MET A 102 8.23 2.54 4.99
C MET A 102 7.49 1.21 5.04
N GLY A 103 7.33 0.64 6.24
CA GLY A 103 6.54 -0.57 6.46
C GLY A 103 5.08 -0.41 6.01
N VAL A 104 4.48 0.77 6.23
CA VAL A 104 3.13 1.06 5.72
C VAL A 104 3.09 1.07 4.19
N PHE A 105 4.06 1.70 3.52
CA PHE A 105 4.13 1.68 2.06
C PHE A 105 4.35 0.27 1.50
N ALA A 106 5.21 -0.53 2.14
CA ALA A 106 5.51 -1.89 1.72
C ALA A 106 4.35 -2.87 1.98
N GLY A 107 3.61 -2.67 3.08
CA GLY A 107 2.51 -3.53 3.50
C GLY A 107 1.13 -3.11 2.98
N GLY A 108 0.99 -1.87 2.50
CA GLY A 108 -0.25 -1.31 2.00
C GLY A 108 -0.37 -1.33 0.48
N TYR A 109 -1.40 -0.66 -0.03
CA TYR A 109 -1.63 -0.53 -1.47
C TYR A 109 -0.60 0.45 -2.10
N PRO A 110 -0.13 0.21 -3.35
CA PRO A 110 -0.38 -0.94 -4.20
C PRO A 110 0.64 -2.08 -4.02
N ASN A 111 1.69 -1.89 -3.21
CA ASN A 111 2.77 -2.88 -3.05
C ASN A 111 2.27 -4.24 -2.56
N ARG A 112 1.19 -4.26 -1.78
CA ARG A 112 0.41 -5.44 -1.45
C ARG A 112 -1.01 -5.29 -2.02
N THR A 113 -1.47 -6.29 -2.75
CA THR A 113 -2.84 -6.28 -3.28
C THR A 113 -3.87 -6.47 -2.16
N LEU A 114 -5.13 -6.14 -2.42
CA LEU A 114 -6.21 -6.35 -1.46
C LEU A 114 -6.35 -7.83 -1.07
N GLU A 115 -6.23 -8.72 -2.05
CA GLU A 115 -6.35 -10.17 -1.86
C GLU A 115 -5.24 -10.68 -0.94
N GLN A 116 -4.00 -10.27 -1.21
CA GLN A 116 -2.86 -10.63 -0.36
C GLN A 116 -2.98 -10.05 1.05
N PHE A 117 -3.51 -8.83 1.18
CA PHE A 117 -3.77 -8.24 2.49
C PHE A 117 -4.82 -9.03 3.27
N LYS A 118 -5.93 -9.42 2.62
CA LYS A 118 -6.97 -10.26 3.22
C LYS A 118 -6.43 -11.62 3.65
N GLU A 119 -5.66 -12.28 2.79
CA GLU A 119 -5.08 -13.60 3.08
C GLU A 119 -4.20 -13.57 4.35
N LEU A 120 -3.36 -12.54 4.48
CA LEU A 120 -2.47 -12.39 5.63
C LEU A 120 -3.18 -11.99 6.92
N HIS A 121 -4.34 -11.33 6.82
CA HIS A 121 -4.98 -10.69 7.97
C HIS A 121 -6.37 -11.23 8.33
N GLN A 122 -6.81 -12.30 7.67
CA GLN A 122 -8.14 -12.88 7.89
C GLN A 122 -8.41 -13.31 9.34
N ASP A 123 -7.35 -13.67 10.08
CA ASP A 123 -7.46 -14.21 11.44
C ASP A 123 -7.24 -13.14 12.54
N ASP A 124 -6.57 -12.03 12.25
CA ASP A 124 -6.19 -11.00 13.23
C ASP A 124 -6.94 -9.66 13.04
N VAL A 125 -7.48 -9.38 11.84
CA VAL A 125 -8.21 -8.15 11.54
C VAL A 125 -9.70 -8.44 11.33
N ARG A 126 -10.52 -8.06 12.32
CA ARG A 126 -11.98 -8.18 12.24
C ARG A 126 -12.53 -7.47 11.00
N GLY A 127 -13.32 -8.19 10.20
CA GLY A 127 -14.03 -7.63 9.04
C GLY A 127 -13.17 -7.42 7.80
N VAL A 128 -11.90 -7.82 7.80
CA VAL A 128 -10.97 -7.62 6.67
C VAL A 128 -11.48 -8.23 5.36
N ASN A 129 -12.22 -9.34 5.42
CA ASN A 129 -12.77 -10.00 4.24
C ASN A 129 -13.79 -9.13 3.49
N ALA A 130 -14.49 -8.23 4.20
CA ALA A 130 -15.44 -7.29 3.62
C ALA A 130 -14.77 -6.01 3.06
N LEU A 131 -13.47 -5.82 3.31
CA LEU A 131 -12.75 -4.62 2.88
C LEU A 131 -12.78 -4.49 1.36
N THR A 132 -13.21 -3.32 0.87
CA THR A 132 -13.14 -2.96 -0.55
C THR A 132 -11.78 -2.38 -0.91
N GLU A 133 -11.45 -2.31 -2.19
CA GLU A 133 -10.16 -1.74 -2.63
C GLU A 133 -10.05 -0.24 -2.29
N ASP A 134 -11.15 0.51 -2.39
CA ASP A 134 -11.18 1.93 -2.03
C ASP A 134 -10.99 2.15 -0.53
N GLU A 135 -11.60 1.32 0.31
CA GLU A 135 -11.38 1.34 1.76
C GLU A 135 -9.93 0.95 2.11
N TYR A 136 -9.32 0.01 1.37
CA TYR A 136 -7.94 -0.39 1.57
C TYR A 136 -6.94 0.70 1.16
N LYS A 137 -7.16 1.37 0.03
CA LYS A 137 -6.41 2.58 -0.37
C LYS A 137 -6.52 3.67 0.67
N TYR A 138 -7.74 3.90 1.18
CA TYR A 138 -7.99 4.87 2.24
C TYR A 138 -7.31 4.49 3.56
N ALA A 139 -7.37 3.22 3.97
CA ALA A 139 -6.71 2.72 5.16
C ALA A 139 -5.19 2.90 5.07
N THR A 140 -4.61 2.65 3.88
CA THR A 140 -3.18 2.91 3.60
C THR A 140 -2.84 4.39 3.82
N GLN A 141 -3.66 5.32 3.31
CA GLN A 141 -3.47 6.77 3.54
C GLN A 141 -3.51 7.14 5.03
N LEU A 142 -4.47 6.59 5.79
CA LEU A 142 -4.56 6.85 7.23
C LEU A 142 -3.38 6.26 8.00
N ALA A 143 -2.95 5.05 7.65
CA ALA A 143 -1.79 4.40 8.25
C ALA A 143 -0.51 5.21 8.02
N ILE A 144 -0.35 5.85 6.85
CA ILE A 144 0.77 6.76 6.59
C ILE A 144 0.74 7.92 7.58
N TRP A 145 -0.41 8.60 7.74
CA TRP A 145 -0.51 9.70 8.71
C TRP A 145 -0.30 9.26 10.15
N ALA A 146 -0.79 8.08 10.53
CA ALA A 146 -0.56 7.51 11.85
C ALA A 146 0.94 7.21 12.08
N SER A 147 1.61 6.58 11.11
CA SER A 147 3.04 6.27 11.19
C SER A 147 3.93 7.53 11.19
N CYS A 148 3.47 8.61 10.57
CA CYS A 148 4.10 9.93 10.63
C CYS A 148 3.76 10.69 11.93
N GLY A 149 2.99 10.09 12.86
CA GLY A 149 2.61 10.70 14.13
C GLY A 149 1.58 11.84 14.01
N GLN A 150 0.83 11.91 12.91
CA GLN A 150 -0.13 12.99 12.60
C GLN A 150 -1.59 12.61 12.85
N LEU A 151 -1.87 11.32 13.02
CA LEU A 151 -3.17 10.76 13.32
C LEU A 151 -3.06 9.81 14.52
N SER A 152 -3.84 10.06 15.55
CA SER A 152 -3.96 9.15 16.69
C SER A 152 -4.92 8.02 16.34
N VAL A 153 -4.48 6.78 16.53
CA VAL A 153 -5.32 5.59 16.50
C VAL A 153 -5.34 5.02 17.91
N PRO A 154 -6.52 4.72 18.50
CA PRO A 154 -6.59 4.11 19.81
C PRO A 154 -5.68 2.88 19.91
N GLY A 155 -4.83 2.82 20.93
CA GLY A 155 -3.88 1.72 21.13
C GLY A 155 -2.52 1.88 20.45
N THR A 156 -2.24 2.98 19.75
CA THR A 156 -0.91 3.30 19.21
C THR A 156 -0.25 4.48 19.93
N SER A 157 1.09 4.51 19.95
CA SER A 157 1.86 5.65 20.47
C SER A 157 1.75 6.85 19.52
N PHE A 158 1.38 8.04 20.00
CA PHE A 158 1.28 9.25 19.15
C PHE A 158 1.70 10.53 19.88
N THR A 159 2.00 11.59 19.11
CA THR A 159 2.37 12.91 19.65
C THR A 159 1.10 13.70 19.99
N ALA A 160 1.01 14.24 21.20
CA ALA A 160 -0.16 15.00 21.65
C ALA A 160 -0.52 16.16 20.70
N ASN A 161 -1.83 16.39 20.50
CA ASN A 161 -2.50 17.37 19.60
C ASN A 161 -2.99 16.88 18.22
N CYS A 162 -2.89 15.59 17.90
CA CYS A 162 -3.42 15.03 16.64
C CYS A 162 -4.93 14.73 16.70
N ALA A 163 -5.59 14.70 15.52
CA ALA A 163 -6.93 14.16 15.42
C ALA A 163 -6.92 12.66 15.81
N SER A 164 -7.89 12.20 16.59
CA SER A 164 -7.99 10.80 17.01
C SER A 164 -9.16 10.11 16.31
N VAL A 165 -8.87 9.01 15.63
CA VAL A 165 -9.86 8.14 14.99
C VAL A 165 -10.74 7.50 16.06
N ARG A 166 -12.04 7.42 15.78
CA ARG A 166 -12.99 6.66 16.58
C ARG A 166 -13.18 5.30 15.92
N LEU A 167 -12.72 4.24 16.58
CA LEU A 167 -13.07 2.88 16.20
C LEU A 167 -14.41 2.57 16.89
N GLY A 168 -15.44 2.31 16.08
CA GLY A 168 -16.77 1.92 16.54
C GLY A 168 -16.86 0.44 16.85
#